data_AF-A0A2N2JN03-F1
#
_entry.id   AF-A0A2N2JN03-F1
#
_cell.length_a   1.000
_cell.length_b   1.000
_cell.length_c   1.000
_cell.angle_alpha   90.00
_cell.angle_beta   90.00
_cell.angle_gamma   90.00
#
_symmetry.space_group_name_H-M   'P 1'
#
loop_
_entity.id
_entity.type
_entity.pdbx_description
1 polymer ?
#
loop_
_entity_poly.entity_id
_entity_poly.type
_entity_poly.pdbx_seq_one_letter_code
_entity_poly.pdbx_strand_id
1 'polypeptide(L)'
;MRTLATLAASLILSTLASTSCKPEEDGGTPPATTCSFEGQTHAQGTTFGADDDCSVCSCGANGAVSCDASGCPGACANGSQPVCTSYGTIACDAWACFGGCSSDAECAPGGWCRPTQGGAMECAPFVGAGASCQGFVLPWTRQRCEPGLTCVPREATGDLPGTCATCSYGGDAYQVGDSFPADDGCNTCGCMADGTVACTKIGCAPQGCHYFGEDYAAGESFPHHDGCNTCTCTEEGLVACTKIACTLCPGGADPVECFAEPCAVSSCDVAGATCSNDYCGGCGANWFDASGNTICE
;
A
#
# COMPACT_ATOMS: atom_id res chain seq x y z
N MET A 1 -49.85 -52.86 -45.58
CA MET A 1 -50.12 -51.47 -45.17
C MET A 1 -49.52 -51.25 -43.79
N ARG A 2 -48.71 -50.19 -43.67
CA ARG A 2 -48.30 -49.49 -42.43
C ARG A 2 -47.30 -50.19 -41.48
N THR A 3 -46.02 -49.84 -41.71
CA THR A 3 -45.03 -49.34 -40.75
C THR A 3 -45.18 -49.68 -39.26
N LEU A 4 -44.23 -50.44 -38.73
CA LEU A 4 -43.86 -50.50 -37.32
C LEU A 4 -42.46 -49.89 -37.18
N ALA A 5 -42.36 -48.72 -36.55
CA ALA A 5 -41.11 -48.16 -36.08
C ALA A 5 -40.94 -48.55 -34.61
N THR A 6 -39.87 -49.26 -34.30
CA THR A 6 -39.44 -49.55 -32.92
C THR A 6 -38.07 -48.91 -32.74
N LEU A 7 -38.01 -47.85 -31.95
CA LEU A 7 -36.78 -47.17 -31.55
C LEU A 7 -36.05 -48.06 -30.53
N ALA A 8 -34.86 -48.55 -30.90
CA ALA A 8 -33.88 -49.10 -29.98
C ALA A 8 -32.87 -48.01 -29.62
N ALA A 9 -32.73 -47.75 -28.33
CA ALA A 9 -31.71 -46.87 -27.75
C ALA A 9 -30.32 -47.52 -27.86
N SER A 10 -29.33 -46.75 -28.33
CA SER A 10 -27.91 -47.08 -28.17
C SER A 10 -27.21 -45.97 -27.40
N LEU A 11 -26.71 -46.36 -26.24
CA LEU A 11 -25.76 -45.65 -25.40
C LEU A 11 -24.44 -45.50 -26.17
N ILE A 12 -23.91 -44.28 -26.32
CA ILE A 12 -22.50 -44.09 -26.70
C ILE A 12 -21.86 -43.11 -25.71
N LEU A 13 -20.84 -43.65 -25.05
CA LEU A 13 -19.94 -43.04 -24.08
C LEU A 13 -19.12 -41.93 -24.76
N SER A 14 -19.23 -40.68 -24.32
CA SER A 14 -18.44 -39.56 -24.84
C SER A 14 -17.06 -39.52 -24.19
N THR A 15 -16.04 -39.99 -24.92
CA THR A 15 -14.63 -39.69 -24.65
C THR A 15 -14.29 -38.31 -25.21
N LEU A 16 -13.87 -37.38 -24.35
CA LEU A 16 -13.26 -36.11 -24.74
C LEU A 16 -11.86 -36.39 -25.31
N ALA A 17 -11.71 -36.25 -26.62
CA ALA A 17 -10.43 -36.23 -27.31
C ALA A 17 -10.09 -34.78 -27.69
N SER A 18 -8.85 -34.39 -27.41
CA SER A 18 -8.26 -33.07 -27.68
C SER A 18 -8.36 -32.71 -29.16
N THR A 19 -9.02 -31.60 -29.47
CA THR A 19 -9.18 -31.08 -30.84
C THR A 19 -7.85 -30.50 -31.34
N SER A 20 -7.19 -31.21 -32.25
CA SER A 20 -6.15 -30.62 -33.11
C SER A 20 -6.81 -29.88 -34.27
N CYS A 21 -6.27 -28.72 -34.66
CA CYS A 21 -6.72 -27.95 -35.81
C CYS A 21 -6.70 -28.82 -37.08
N LYS A 22 -7.88 -29.12 -37.61
CA LYS A 22 -8.07 -29.65 -38.96
C LYS A 22 -8.98 -28.66 -39.68
N PRO A 23 -8.62 -28.14 -40.86
CA PRO A 23 -9.51 -27.26 -41.62
C PRO A 23 -10.77 -28.03 -42.04
N GLU A 24 -11.93 -27.37 -41.97
CA GLU A 24 -13.19 -27.86 -42.52
C GLU A 24 -13.06 -27.99 -44.05
N GLU A 25 -13.39 -29.16 -44.59
CA GLU A 25 -13.53 -29.35 -46.03
C GLU A 25 -14.88 -28.78 -46.47
N ASP A 26 -14.87 -27.54 -46.97
CA ASP A 26 -15.98 -27.04 -47.78
C ASP A 26 -15.67 -27.26 -49.27
N GLY A 27 -16.67 -27.82 -49.95
CA GLY A 27 -16.52 -28.47 -51.24
C GLY A 27 -16.29 -27.51 -52.40
N GLY A 28 -15.15 -27.67 -53.07
CA GLY A 28 -14.89 -27.12 -54.39
C GLY A 28 -13.41 -27.17 -54.72
N THR A 29 -12.96 -28.22 -55.41
CA THR A 29 -11.55 -28.37 -55.82
C THR A 29 -11.13 -27.20 -56.71
N PRO A 30 -10.26 -26.28 -56.25
CA PRO A 30 -9.72 -25.25 -57.13
C PRO A 30 -8.81 -25.93 -58.15
N PRO A 31 -8.62 -25.37 -59.36
CA PRO A 31 -7.53 -25.84 -60.22
C PRO A 31 -6.23 -25.76 -59.41
N ALA A 32 -5.41 -26.82 -59.46
CA ALA A 32 -4.21 -27.04 -58.63
C ALA A 32 -3.09 -25.99 -58.77
N THR A 33 -3.39 -24.85 -59.41
CA THR A 33 -2.52 -23.72 -59.69
C THR A 33 -2.82 -22.50 -58.82
N THR A 34 -3.83 -22.54 -57.94
CA THR A 34 -4.18 -21.44 -57.03
C THR A 34 -4.65 -21.96 -55.66
N CYS A 35 -4.43 -21.18 -54.61
CA CYS A 35 -4.96 -21.43 -53.26
C CYS A 35 -5.80 -20.24 -52.79
N SER A 36 -6.73 -20.50 -51.87
CA SER A 36 -7.56 -19.47 -51.24
C SER A 36 -7.14 -19.28 -49.78
N PHE A 37 -6.87 -18.04 -49.39
CA PHE A 37 -6.52 -17.66 -48.02
C PHE A 37 -7.25 -16.36 -47.68
N GLU A 38 -7.95 -16.33 -46.54
CA GLU A 38 -8.70 -15.14 -46.04
C GLU A 38 -9.60 -14.46 -47.09
N GLY A 39 -10.22 -15.27 -47.96
CA GLY A 39 -11.12 -14.78 -49.02
C GLY A 39 -10.42 -14.22 -50.27
N GLN A 40 -9.08 -14.22 -50.31
CA GLN A 40 -8.29 -13.86 -51.49
C GLN A 40 -7.73 -15.11 -52.20
N THR A 41 -7.51 -14.99 -53.51
CA THR A 41 -6.97 -16.08 -54.34
C THR A 41 -5.52 -15.78 -54.71
N HIS A 42 -4.61 -16.69 -54.37
CA HIS A 42 -3.18 -16.57 -54.62
C HIS A 42 -2.70 -17.62 -55.63
N ALA A 43 -1.70 -17.27 -56.44
CA ALA A 43 -1.14 -18.17 -57.45
C ALA A 43 -0.17 -19.19 -56.81
N GLN A 44 -0.08 -20.38 -57.38
CA GLN A 44 0.85 -21.41 -56.95
C GLN A 44 2.29 -20.89 -56.93
N GLY A 45 3.01 -21.17 -55.84
CA GLY A 45 4.40 -20.76 -55.65
C GLY A 45 4.60 -19.32 -55.17
N THR A 46 3.52 -18.53 -55.00
CA THR A 46 3.64 -17.18 -54.44
C THR A 46 3.70 -17.21 -52.92
N THR A 47 4.48 -16.28 -52.37
CA THR A 47 4.48 -15.93 -50.94
C THR A 47 3.72 -14.63 -50.73
N PHE A 48 2.93 -14.54 -49.65
CA PHE A 48 2.13 -13.38 -49.29
C PHE A 48 2.12 -13.20 -47.77
N GLY A 49 1.91 -11.97 -47.30
CA GLY A 49 1.68 -11.70 -45.88
C GLY A 49 0.27 -12.11 -45.49
N ALA A 50 0.10 -12.64 -44.28
CA ALA A 50 -1.22 -12.72 -43.66
C ALA A 50 -1.64 -11.32 -43.15
N ASP A 51 -2.93 -11.14 -42.84
CA ASP A 51 -3.46 -9.88 -42.28
C ASP A 51 -2.93 -9.59 -40.84
N ASP A 52 -1.96 -10.37 -40.36
CA ASP A 52 -1.28 -10.22 -39.07
C ASP A 52 0.06 -9.44 -39.14
N ASP A 53 0.37 -8.85 -40.31
CA ASP A 53 1.54 -8.02 -40.62
C ASP A 53 2.92 -8.69 -40.41
N CYS A 54 2.99 -9.99 -40.07
CA CYS A 54 4.28 -10.64 -39.75
C CYS A 54 4.43 -12.10 -40.18
N SER A 55 3.34 -12.86 -40.36
CA SER A 55 3.40 -14.21 -40.89
C SER A 55 3.56 -14.19 -42.41
N VAL A 56 4.47 -15.02 -42.92
CA VAL A 56 4.69 -15.19 -44.36
C VAL A 56 4.09 -16.53 -44.79
N CYS A 57 3.06 -16.47 -45.62
CA CYS A 57 2.36 -17.63 -46.16
C CYS A 57 2.84 -17.97 -47.56
N SER A 58 2.75 -19.25 -47.93
CA SER A 58 3.15 -19.78 -49.23
C SER A 58 2.08 -20.70 -49.82
N CYS A 59 1.85 -20.56 -51.13
CA CYS A 59 0.86 -21.33 -51.88
C CYS A 59 1.46 -22.60 -52.49
N GLY A 60 1.08 -23.77 -51.99
CA GLY A 60 1.58 -25.07 -52.41
C GLY A 60 0.98 -25.58 -53.74
N ALA A 61 1.66 -26.54 -54.36
CA ALA A 61 1.28 -27.14 -55.64
C ALA A 61 -0.01 -27.98 -55.63
N ASN A 62 -0.52 -28.26 -54.43
CA ASN A 62 -1.76 -28.95 -54.16
C ASN A 62 -2.89 -27.99 -53.76
N GLY A 63 -2.68 -26.67 -53.87
CA GLY A 63 -3.64 -25.66 -53.42
C GLY A 63 -3.66 -25.43 -51.90
N ALA A 64 -2.77 -26.08 -51.14
CA ALA A 64 -2.66 -25.88 -49.69
C ALA A 64 -1.85 -24.61 -49.37
N VAL A 65 -2.26 -23.88 -48.33
CA VAL A 65 -1.52 -22.73 -47.81
C VAL A 65 -0.68 -23.18 -46.62
N SER A 66 0.59 -22.79 -46.59
CA SER A 66 1.48 -23.01 -45.45
C SER A 66 2.08 -21.69 -45.01
N CYS A 67 1.85 -21.32 -43.74
CA CYS A 67 2.33 -20.08 -43.15
C CYS A 67 3.45 -20.34 -42.15
N ASP A 68 4.45 -19.47 -42.20
CA ASP A 68 5.61 -19.47 -41.32
C ASP A 68 5.64 -18.16 -40.53
N ALA A 69 5.65 -18.28 -39.20
CA ALA A 69 5.62 -17.14 -38.27
C ALA A 69 7.03 -16.60 -37.95
N SER A 70 8.07 -17.03 -38.68
CA SER A 70 9.46 -16.62 -38.42
C SER A 70 9.72 -15.12 -38.63
N GLY A 71 8.82 -14.43 -39.34
CA GLY A 71 8.88 -12.98 -39.56
C GLY A 71 8.34 -12.14 -38.40
N CYS A 72 7.66 -12.76 -37.42
CA CYS A 72 7.12 -12.06 -36.26
C CYS A 72 8.25 -11.69 -35.28
N PRO A 73 8.42 -10.39 -34.94
CA PRO A 73 9.46 -9.96 -34.03
C PRO A 73 9.16 -10.45 -32.62
N GLY A 74 9.85 -11.50 -32.21
CA GLY A 74 9.84 -12.01 -30.84
C GLY A 74 9.27 -13.41 -30.76
N ALA A 75 10.15 -14.39 -30.60
CA ALA A 75 9.77 -15.63 -29.93
C ALA A 75 9.11 -15.25 -28.59
N CYS A 76 7.93 -15.80 -28.30
CA CYS A 76 7.46 -15.85 -26.92
C CYS A 76 8.58 -16.50 -26.10
N ALA A 77 9.06 -15.84 -25.06
CA ALA A 77 10.10 -16.40 -24.21
C ALA A 77 9.64 -17.79 -23.70
N ASN A 78 10.51 -18.78 -23.80
CA ASN A 78 10.30 -20.19 -23.42
C ASN A 78 9.46 -21.09 -24.36
N GLY A 79 9.37 -20.77 -25.66
CA GLY A 79 8.89 -21.74 -26.66
C GLY A 79 7.37 -21.94 -26.68
N SER A 80 6.60 -21.00 -26.11
CA SER A 80 5.14 -20.93 -26.25
C SER A 80 4.76 -20.65 -27.71
N GLN A 81 3.68 -21.29 -28.20
CA GLN A 81 3.11 -20.98 -29.51
C GLN A 81 2.17 -19.77 -29.40
N PRO A 82 2.21 -18.79 -30.32
CA PRO A 82 1.24 -17.69 -30.34
C PRO A 82 -0.17 -18.22 -30.64
N VAL A 83 -1.19 -17.60 -30.05
CA VAL A 83 -2.60 -17.94 -30.29
C VAL A 83 -3.36 -16.70 -30.79
N CYS A 84 -4.07 -16.85 -31.90
CA CYS A 84 -4.97 -15.81 -32.41
C CYS A 84 -6.29 -15.81 -31.64
N THR A 85 -6.74 -14.62 -31.23
CA THR A 85 -8.05 -14.48 -30.58
C THR A 85 -9.18 -14.47 -31.60
N SER A 86 -10.43 -14.65 -31.15
CA SER A 86 -11.64 -14.60 -32.00
C SER A 86 -11.91 -13.23 -32.64
N TYR A 87 -11.09 -12.22 -32.35
CA TYR A 87 -11.19 -10.86 -32.88
C TYR A 87 -10.07 -10.52 -33.87
N GLY A 88 -9.26 -11.50 -34.30
CA GLY A 88 -8.25 -11.30 -35.34
C GLY A 88 -7.01 -10.54 -34.87
N THR A 89 -6.76 -10.48 -33.57
CA THR A 89 -5.51 -9.94 -33.00
C THR A 89 -4.60 -11.07 -32.55
N ILE A 90 -3.30 -10.97 -32.85
CA ILE A 90 -2.26 -11.73 -32.15
C ILE A 90 -2.15 -11.13 -30.75
N ALA A 91 -2.63 -11.86 -29.76
CA ALA A 91 -2.38 -11.52 -28.37
C ALA A 91 -1.10 -12.24 -27.93
N CYS A 92 0.01 -11.51 -27.93
CA CYS A 92 1.09 -11.77 -26.98
C CYS A 92 0.76 -11.05 -25.66
N ASP A 93 -0.49 -11.12 -25.19
CA ASP A 93 -0.81 -10.54 -23.91
C ASP A 93 -0.36 -11.51 -22.82
N ALA A 94 0.62 -11.07 -22.05
CA ALA A 94 1.23 -11.82 -20.97
C ALA A 94 0.27 -12.22 -19.83
N TRP A 95 -1.06 -12.10 -20.01
CA TRP A 95 -2.05 -12.25 -18.94
C TRP A 95 -3.27 -13.12 -19.28
N ALA A 96 -3.42 -13.65 -20.50
CA ALA A 96 -4.64 -14.37 -20.89
C ALA A 96 -4.39 -15.75 -21.50
N CYS A 97 -3.58 -16.59 -20.86
CA CYS A 97 -3.78 -18.03 -20.97
C CYS A 97 -4.75 -18.46 -19.87
N PHE A 98 -5.87 -19.11 -20.25
CA PHE A 98 -6.77 -19.85 -19.34
C PHE A 98 -6.08 -21.07 -18.72
N GLY A 99 -4.93 -20.85 -18.10
CA GLY A 99 -4.22 -21.77 -17.24
C GLY A 99 -3.81 -20.96 -16.04
N GLY A 100 -4.57 -21.07 -14.95
CA GLY A 100 -4.15 -20.47 -13.70
C GLY A 100 -2.73 -20.91 -13.33
N CYS A 101 -1.99 -20.05 -12.67
CA CYS A 101 -0.66 -20.39 -12.19
C CYS A 101 -0.73 -21.29 -10.95
N SER A 102 0.27 -22.14 -10.76
CA SER A 102 0.47 -22.88 -9.50
C SER A 102 1.62 -22.31 -8.66
N SER A 103 2.50 -21.52 -9.29
CA SER A 103 3.66 -20.89 -8.66
C SER A 103 4.05 -19.59 -9.35
N ASP A 104 4.81 -18.73 -8.66
CA ASP A 104 5.30 -17.46 -9.22
C ASP A 104 6.21 -17.67 -10.45
N ALA A 105 6.88 -18.83 -10.55
CA ALA A 105 7.79 -19.16 -11.65
C ALA A 105 7.06 -19.38 -12.98
N GLU A 106 5.75 -19.62 -12.95
CA GLU A 106 4.90 -19.76 -14.13
C GLU A 106 4.43 -18.40 -14.67
N CYS A 107 4.64 -17.32 -13.91
CA CYS A 107 4.30 -15.98 -14.32
C CYS A 107 5.44 -15.31 -15.10
N ALA A 108 5.07 -14.40 -16.01
CA ALA A 108 6.04 -13.58 -16.73
C ALA A 108 6.92 -12.78 -15.74
N PRO A 109 8.17 -12.43 -16.12
CA PRO A 109 9.02 -11.58 -15.29
C PRO A 109 8.28 -10.31 -14.84
N GLY A 110 8.34 -10.02 -13.54
CA GLY A 110 7.56 -8.93 -12.94
C GLY A 110 6.15 -9.33 -12.50
N GLY A 111 5.80 -10.62 -12.59
CA GLY A 111 4.54 -11.18 -12.10
C GLY A 111 4.70 -12.20 -10.97
N TRP A 112 3.60 -12.45 -10.28
CA TRP A 112 3.47 -13.44 -9.21
C TRP A 112 2.09 -14.10 -9.23
N CYS A 113 1.99 -15.27 -8.62
CA CYS A 113 0.79 -16.09 -8.64
C CYS A 113 -0.13 -15.81 -7.44
N ARG A 114 -1.40 -15.53 -7.70
CA ARG A 114 -2.39 -15.21 -6.65
C ARG A 114 -3.76 -15.85 -6.90
N PRO A 115 -4.57 -16.05 -5.85
CA PRO A 115 -5.96 -16.47 -6.02
C PRO A 115 -6.83 -15.31 -6.54
N THR A 116 -7.86 -15.66 -7.29
CA THR A 116 -8.96 -14.78 -7.69
C THR A 116 -10.11 -14.87 -6.69
N GLN A 117 -11.07 -13.95 -6.75
CA GLN A 117 -12.28 -14.03 -5.93
C GLN A 117 -13.07 -15.34 -6.16
N GLY A 118 -12.99 -15.91 -7.37
CA GLY A 118 -13.63 -17.18 -7.73
C GLY A 118 -12.84 -18.42 -7.30
N GLY A 119 -11.70 -18.28 -6.61
CA GLY A 119 -10.86 -19.39 -6.16
C GLY A 119 -9.96 -20.00 -7.24
N ALA A 120 -10.04 -19.53 -8.49
CA ALA A 120 -9.05 -19.83 -9.53
C ALA A 120 -7.75 -19.08 -9.24
N MET A 121 -6.63 -19.50 -9.86
CA MET A 121 -5.35 -18.82 -9.76
C MET A 121 -5.09 -17.95 -10.98
N GLU A 122 -4.42 -16.81 -10.81
CA GLU A 122 -4.02 -15.90 -11.87
C GLU A 122 -2.63 -15.31 -11.61
N CYS A 123 -1.92 -14.95 -12.68
CA CYS A 123 -0.72 -14.14 -12.58
C CYS A 123 -1.09 -12.66 -12.47
N ALA A 124 -0.53 -11.97 -11.49
CA ALA A 124 -0.68 -10.53 -11.28
C ALA A 124 0.69 -9.85 -11.29
N PRO A 125 0.78 -8.58 -11.72
CA PRO A 125 2.02 -7.83 -11.62
C PRO A 125 2.39 -7.58 -10.16
N PHE A 126 3.70 -7.50 -9.87
CA PHE A 126 4.15 -6.85 -8.64
C PHE A 126 3.81 -5.36 -8.67
N VAL A 127 3.75 -4.75 -7.50
CA VAL A 127 3.61 -3.29 -7.37
C VAL A 127 4.94 -2.66 -6.93
N GLY A 128 5.30 -1.55 -7.55
CA GLY A 128 6.59 -0.88 -7.34
C GLY A 128 6.66 -0.01 -6.08
N ALA A 129 7.80 0.63 -5.89
CA ALA A 129 8.08 1.58 -4.82
C ALA A 129 6.99 2.67 -4.68
N GLY A 130 6.55 2.92 -3.45
CA GLY A 130 5.51 3.91 -3.12
C GLY A 130 4.08 3.46 -3.42
N ALA A 131 3.88 2.33 -4.11
CA ALA A 131 2.55 1.80 -4.35
C ALA A 131 1.97 1.12 -3.10
N SER A 132 0.64 1.10 -3.00
CA SER A 132 -0.02 0.40 -1.91
C SER A 132 0.03 -1.11 -2.12
N CYS A 133 0.48 -1.84 -1.10
CA CYS A 133 0.43 -3.31 -1.04
C CYS A 133 -0.86 -3.84 -0.37
N GLN A 134 -1.83 -2.96 -0.08
CA GLN A 134 -3.16 -3.29 0.43
C GLN A 134 -3.23 -4.03 1.78
N GLY A 135 -2.14 -4.24 2.53
CA GLY A 135 -2.18 -4.64 3.96
C GLY A 135 -2.94 -5.95 4.26
N PHE A 136 -3.75 -5.95 5.33
CA PHE A 136 -4.64 -7.06 5.74
C PHE A 136 -5.94 -7.08 4.92
N VAL A 137 -5.84 -7.35 3.63
CA VAL A 137 -7.01 -7.56 2.76
C VAL A 137 -7.16 -9.02 2.38
N LEU A 138 -8.28 -9.32 1.73
CA LEU A 138 -8.59 -10.64 1.20
C LEU A 138 -7.47 -11.11 0.25
N PRO A 139 -7.17 -12.43 0.19
CA PRO A 139 -6.03 -12.95 -0.57
C PRO A 139 -5.99 -12.53 -2.04
N TRP A 140 -7.16 -12.34 -2.67
CA TRP A 140 -7.29 -11.93 -4.07
C TRP A 140 -7.17 -10.42 -4.31
N THR A 141 -7.28 -9.60 -3.28
CA THR A 141 -7.06 -8.15 -3.35
C THR A 141 -5.68 -7.75 -2.83
N ARG A 142 -4.97 -8.66 -2.15
CA ARG A 142 -3.60 -8.43 -1.70
C ARG A 142 -2.69 -8.16 -2.89
N GLN A 143 -1.91 -7.10 -2.79
CA GLN A 143 -0.85 -6.77 -3.75
C GLN A 143 0.49 -7.17 -3.15
N ARG A 144 1.45 -7.54 -4.00
CA ARG A 144 2.79 -7.93 -3.59
C ARG A 144 3.81 -6.95 -4.14
N CYS A 145 4.70 -6.46 -3.30
CA CYS A 145 5.77 -5.58 -3.71
C CYS A 145 6.78 -6.29 -4.62
N GLU A 146 7.43 -5.54 -5.50
CA GLU A 146 8.55 -6.04 -6.29
C GLU A 146 9.65 -6.65 -5.40
N PRO A 147 10.41 -7.65 -5.89
CA PRO A 147 11.56 -8.19 -5.17
C PRO A 147 12.53 -7.10 -4.73
N GLY A 148 12.90 -7.11 -3.45
CA GLY A 148 13.76 -6.09 -2.83
C GLY A 148 13.00 -4.98 -2.10
N LEU A 149 11.67 -4.93 -2.24
CA LEU A 149 10.81 -4.04 -1.47
C LEU A 149 10.05 -4.83 -0.40
N THR A 150 9.78 -4.16 0.72
CA THR A 150 8.94 -4.68 1.81
C THR A 150 7.62 -3.92 1.84
N CYS A 151 6.52 -4.63 2.10
CA CYS A 151 5.22 -4.02 2.36
C CYS A 151 5.20 -3.50 3.80
N VAL A 152 5.29 -2.18 3.97
CA VAL A 152 5.32 -1.53 5.28
C VAL A 152 3.91 -1.04 5.63
N PRO A 153 3.22 -1.62 6.63
CA PRO A 153 1.89 -1.18 7.07
C PRO A 153 1.98 0.15 7.80
N ARG A 154 1.01 1.04 7.58
CA ARG A 154 0.98 2.38 8.20
C ARG A 154 0.73 2.34 9.72
N GLU A 155 0.17 1.24 10.22
CA GLU A 155 -0.05 1.00 11.66
C GLU A 155 0.25 -0.46 12.01
N ALA A 156 0.69 -0.70 13.24
CA ALA A 156 0.97 -2.04 13.75
C ALA A 156 -0.28 -2.94 13.85
N THR A 157 -1.47 -2.34 13.84
CA THR A 157 -2.76 -3.05 13.83
C THR A 157 -2.99 -3.83 12.53
N GLY A 158 -2.30 -3.47 11.43
CA GLY A 158 -2.33 -4.18 10.16
C GLY A 158 -3.60 -3.95 9.31
N ASP A 159 -4.60 -3.26 9.84
CA ASP A 159 -5.89 -3.01 9.18
C ASP A 159 -5.79 -1.94 8.07
N LEU A 160 -4.73 -1.13 8.08
CA LEU A 160 -4.49 -0.12 7.04
C LEU A 160 -3.66 -0.66 5.87
N PRO A 161 -3.87 -0.14 4.65
CA PRO A 161 -3.04 -0.49 3.50
C PRO A 161 -1.58 -0.14 3.77
N GLY A 162 -0.69 -1.11 3.53
CA GLY A 162 0.75 -0.85 3.53
C GLY A 162 1.23 -0.19 2.24
N THR A 163 2.48 0.26 2.27
CA THR A 163 3.20 0.87 1.14
C THR A 163 4.47 0.07 0.85
N CYS A 164 4.77 -0.17 -0.43
CA CYS A 164 6.01 -0.82 -0.83
C CYS A 164 7.19 0.14 -0.68
N ALA A 165 8.18 -0.24 0.11
CA ALA A 165 9.32 0.60 0.42
C ALA A 165 10.60 -0.22 0.61
N THR A 166 11.74 0.47 0.48
CA THR A 166 13.06 -0.13 0.68
C THR A 166 13.41 -0.16 2.17
N CYS A 167 13.10 0.91 2.90
CA CYS A 167 13.34 1.01 4.33
C CYS A 167 12.02 1.14 5.11
N SER A 168 12.06 0.69 6.36
CA SER A 168 11.04 0.98 7.36
C SER A 168 11.70 1.55 8.62
N TYR A 169 11.14 2.63 9.15
CA TYR A 169 11.58 3.26 10.39
C TYR A 169 10.37 3.80 11.14
N GLY A 170 10.24 3.53 12.44
CA GLY A 170 9.07 3.97 13.22
C GLY A 170 7.72 3.40 12.77
N GLY A 171 7.70 2.39 11.87
CA GLY A 171 6.49 1.92 11.20
C GLY A 171 6.16 2.66 9.90
N ASP A 172 6.89 3.73 9.58
CA ASP A 172 6.76 4.46 8.32
C ASP A 172 7.62 3.85 7.21
N ALA A 173 7.20 4.11 5.98
CA ALA A 173 7.75 3.53 4.76
C ALA A 173 8.59 4.58 4.01
N TYR A 174 9.86 4.25 3.71
CA TYR A 174 10.80 5.18 3.06
C TYR A 174 11.48 4.57 1.81
N GLN A 175 11.64 5.41 0.79
CA GLN A 175 12.35 5.09 -0.45
C GLN A 175 13.83 5.44 -0.35
N VAL A 176 14.64 4.82 -1.20
CA VAL A 176 16.09 5.08 -1.24
C VAL A 176 16.36 6.57 -1.49
N GLY A 177 17.20 7.16 -0.64
CA GLY A 177 17.53 8.58 -0.70
C GLY A 177 16.60 9.49 0.12
N ASP A 178 15.51 8.96 0.68
CA ASP A 178 14.68 9.72 1.60
C ASP A 178 15.48 10.11 2.85
N SER A 179 15.22 11.32 3.34
CA SER A 179 15.76 11.88 4.58
C SER A 179 14.60 12.27 5.48
N PHE A 180 14.64 11.85 6.74
CA PHE A 180 13.53 12.01 7.70
C PHE A 180 14.04 12.20 9.13
N PRO A 181 13.28 12.87 10.01
CA PRO A 181 13.65 13.01 11.41
C PRO A 181 13.65 11.66 12.13
N ALA A 182 14.59 11.47 13.06
CA ALA A 182 14.61 10.34 13.97
C ALA A 182 13.57 10.52 15.09
N ASP A 183 13.19 9.42 15.75
CA ASP A 183 12.22 9.43 16.86
C ASP A 183 12.74 10.16 18.11
N ASP A 184 14.04 10.44 18.18
CA ASP A 184 14.68 11.21 19.26
C ASP A 184 14.50 12.74 19.13
N GLY A 185 13.88 13.19 18.03
CA GLY A 185 13.54 14.59 17.80
C GLY A 185 14.72 15.52 17.50
N CYS A 186 15.95 14.99 17.34
CA CYS A 186 17.12 15.82 17.00
C CYS A 186 17.98 15.24 15.88
N ASN A 187 18.03 13.92 15.75
CA ASN A 187 18.80 13.28 14.69
C ASN A 187 18.01 13.22 13.40
N THR A 188 18.74 13.10 12.28
CA THR A 188 18.16 12.88 10.96
C THR A 188 18.62 11.52 10.45
N CYS A 189 17.68 10.75 9.93
CA CYS A 189 17.89 9.44 9.33
C CYS A 189 17.75 9.52 7.81
N GLY A 190 18.42 8.59 7.13
CA GLY A 190 18.26 8.40 5.69
C GLY A 190 18.14 6.93 5.31
N CYS A 191 17.35 6.66 4.26
CA CYS A 191 17.18 5.32 3.71
C CYS A 191 18.26 5.03 2.65
N MET A 192 19.06 4.00 2.90
CA MET A 192 20.16 3.58 2.05
C MET A 192 19.71 2.56 1.00
N ALA A 193 20.48 2.44 -0.09
CA ALA A 193 20.15 1.57 -1.21
C ALA A 193 20.13 0.07 -0.86
N ASP A 194 20.75 -0.32 0.25
CA ASP A 194 20.77 -1.70 0.76
C ASP A 194 19.61 -2.01 1.72
N GLY A 195 18.67 -1.07 1.90
CA GLY A 195 17.54 -1.21 2.83
C GLY A 195 17.85 -0.83 4.27
N THR A 196 19.08 -0.39 4.57
CA THR A 196 19.44 0.07 5.92
C THR A 196 19.03 1.51 6.16
N VAL A 197 18.68 1.83 7.40
CA VAL A 197 18.46 3.20 7.86
C VAL A 197 19.69 3.65 8.63
N ALA A 198 20.30 4.76 8.19
CA ALA A 198 21.43 5.36 8.89
C ALA A 198 21.04 6.73 9.41
N CYS A 199 21.26 6.96 10.70
CA CYS A 199 20.96 8.22 11.36
C CYS A 199 22.22 8.94 11.80
N THR A 200 22.14 10.27 11.88
CA THR A 200 23.13 11.08 12.60
C THR A 200 23.19 10.64 14.07
N LYS A 201 24.32 10.91 14.73
CA LYS A 201 24.52 10.63 16.16
C LYS A 201 24.98 11.90 16.87
N ILE A 202 24.19 12.94 16.72
CA ILE A 202 24.37 14.18 17.47
C ILE A 202 23.77 13.93 18.85
N GLY A 203 24.45 14.39 19.91
CA GLY A 203 23.88 14.35 21.25
C GLY A 203 22.64 15.24 21.29
N CYS A 204 21.46 14.65 21.47
CA CYS A 204 20.24 15.43 21.63
C CYS A 204 20.30 16.16 22.97
N ALA A 205 20.11 17.47 22.93
CA ALA A 205 19.71 18.17 24.15
C ALA A 205 18.38 17.57 24.62
N PRO A 206 18.15 17.44 25.93
CA PRO A 206 16.85 17.07 26.44
C PRO A 206 15.80 18.06 25.90
N GLN A 207 14.73 17.51 25.33
CA GLN A 207 13.72 18.28 24.60
C GLN A 207 12.82 19.11 25.55
N GLY A 208 12.95 18.89 26.86
CA GLY A 208 12.11 19.49 27.87
C GLY A 208 12.24 18.80 29.22
N CYS A 209 11.30 19.12 30.10
CA CYS A 209 11.23 18.61 31.46
C CYS A 209 9.81 18.13 31.73
N HIS A 210 9.70 16.96 32.35
CA HIS A 210 8.43 16.50 32.92
C HIS A 210 8.36 16.94 34.38
N TYR A 211 7.36 17.75 34.73
CA TYR A 211 7.18 18.27 36.08
C TYR A 211 5.72 18.17 36.51
N PHE A 212 5.46 17.40 37.56
CA PHE A 212 4.12 17.23 38.15
C PHE A 212 3.01 16.79 37.15
N GLY A 213 3.37 15.99 36.15
CA GLY A 213 2.41 15.47 35.17
C GLY A 213 2.28 16.33 33.91
N GLU A 214 2.91 17.50 33.89
CA GLU A 214 2.95 18.40 32.74
C GLU A 214 4.34 18.38 32.08
N ASP A 215 4.38 18.59 30.76
CA ASP A 215 5.61 18.65 29.97
C ASP A 215 5.92 20.11 29.58
N TYR A 216 7.15 20.55 29.87
CA TYR A 216 7.62 21.91 29.59
C TYR A 216 8.79 21.87 28.61
N ALA A 217 8.82 22.79 27.65
CA ALA A 217 9.92 22.89 26.68
C ALA A 217 11.22 23.35 27.36
N ALA A 218 12.37 22.97 26.79
CA ALA A 218 13.65 23.50 27.24
C ALA A 218 13.68 25.04 27.16
N GLY A 219 14.13 25.69 28.24
CA GLY A 219 14.12 27.15 28.42
C GLY A 219 12.79 27.73 28.92
N GLU A 220 11.71 26.95 28.95
CA GLU A 220 10.39 27.41 29.38
C GLU A 220 10.37 27.71 30.88
N SER A 221 9.75 28.85 31.25
CA SER A 221 9.50 29.21 32.65
C SER A 221 8.02 29.13 32.97
N PHE A 222 7.69 28.54 34.11
CA PHE A 222 6.33 28.24 34.55
C PHE A 222 6.18 28.46 36.07
N PRO A 223 4.97 28.80 36.56
CA PRO A 223 4.72 28.95 37.99
C PRO A 223 4.84 27.60 38.72
N HIS A 224 5.44 27.61 39.91
CA HIS A 224 5.43 26.46 40.81
C HIS A 224 4.05 26.35 41.49
N HIS A 225 3.63 25.13 41.83
CA HIS A 225 2.37 24.86 42.55
C HIS A 225 2.25 25.48 43.95
N ASP A 226 3.28 26.18 44.43
CA ASP A 226 3.23 26.90 45.71
C ASP A 226 2.71 28.34 45.55
N GLY A 227 2.45 28.78 44.31
CA GLY A 227 1.86 30.09 44.00
C GLY A 227 2.81 31.27 44.16
N CYS A 228 4.10 31.07 44.48
CA CYS A 228 5.05 32.17 44.62
C CYS A 228 6.40 31.92 43.97
N ASN A 229 6.79 30.66 43.77
CA ASN A 229 8.02 30.33 43.07
C ASN A 229 7.79 30.19 41.57
N THR A 230 8.83 30.47 40.79
CA THR A 230 8.86 30.22 39.36
C THR A 230 9.90 29.14 39.09
N CYS A 231 9.54 28.18 38.27
CA CYS A 231 10.41 27.13 37.78
C CYS A 231 10.79 27.42 36.33
N THR A 232 11.97 26.93 35.94
CA THR A 232 12.43 26.94 34.57
C THR A 232 12.89 25.54 34.23
N CYS A 233 12.40 25.02 33.10
CA CYS A 233 13.02 23.85 32.48
C CYS A 233 14.34 24.29 31.85
N THR A 234 15.45 23.82 32.39
CA THR A 234 16.79 24.15 31.88
C THR A 234 17.05 23.49 30.53
N GLU A 235 18.03 24.01 29.79
CA GLU A 235 18.51 23.40 28.53
C GLU A 235 19.07 21.99 28.75
N GLU A 236 19.43 21.65 30.00
CA GLU A 236 19.85 20.33 30.44
C GLU A 236 18.68 19.43 30.89
N GLY A 237 17.42 19.84 30.68
CA GLY A 237 16.24 19.01 30.96
C GLY A 237 15.97 18.82 32.45
N LEU A 238 16.53 19.70 33.28
CA LEU A 238 16.31 19.75 34.72
C LEU A 238 15.38 20.89 35.07
N VAL A 239 14.49 20.68 36.02
CA VAL A 239 13.65 21.75 36.57
C VAL A 239 14.41 22.48 37.66
N ALA A 240 14.59 23.79 37.48
CA ALA A 240 15.19 24.67 38.46
C ALA A 240 14.15 25.70 38.92
N CYS A 241 13.80 25.68 40.19
CA CYS A 241 12.84 26.62 40.77
C CYS A 241 13.51 27.64 41.69
N THR A 242 12.94 28.84 41.74
CA THR A 242 13.27 29.82 42.77
C THR A 242 12.99 29.25 44.16
N LYS A 243 13.64 29.81 45.19
CA LYS A 243 13.44 29.43 46.59
C LYS A 243 13.02 30.64 47.42
N ILE A 244 11.94 31.28 46.99
CA ILE A 244 11.27 32.35 47.70
C ILE A 244 10.46 31.71 48.82
N ALA A 245 10.65 32.20 50.03
CA ALA A 245 9.79 31.81 51.15
C ALA A 245 8.41 32.44 50.90
N CYS A 246 7.43 31.61 50.52
CA CYS A 246 6.05 32.03 50.31
C CYS A 246 5.42 32.34 51.68
N THR A 247 5.62 33.56 52.19
CA THR A 247 5.11 33.97 53.51
C THR A 247 3.79 34.74 53.45
N LEU A 248 3.30 35.06 52.25
CA LEU A 248 2.02 35.73 52.00
C LEU A 248 1.57 35.36 50.58
N CYS A 249 0.31 35.01 50.36
CA CYS A 249 -0.22 34.89 49.01
C CYS A 249 -0.27 36.27 48.33
N PRO A 250 -0.24 36.33 46.99
CA PRO A 250 -0.47 37.57 46.27
C PRO A 250 -1.73 38.28 46.80
N GLY A 251 -1.67 39.61 46.93
CA GLY A 251 -2.80 40.38 47.50
C GLY A 251 -2.99 40.25 49.02
N GLY A 252 -2.10 39.54 49.73
CA GLY A 252 -2.18 39.38 51.20
C GLY A 252 -3.14 38.29 51.65
N ALA A 253 -3.48 37.34 50.78
CA ALA A 253 -4.28 36.17 51.14
C ALA A 253 -3.50 35.20 52.04
N ASP A 254 -4.24 34.43 52.83
CA ASP A 254 -3.71 33.34 53.65
C ASP A 254 -3.66 32.04 52.82
N PRO A 255 -2.60 31.22 52.94
CA PRO A 255 -2.51 29.93 52.26
C PRO A 255 -3.64 28.98 52.69
N VAL A 256 -4.17 28.20 51.74
CA VAL A 256 -5.19 27.18 52.00
C VAL A 256 -4.52 25.90 52.47
N GLU A 257 -4.79 25.52 53.72
CA GLU A 257 -4.36 24.25 54.30
C GLU A 257 -5.02 23.05 53.60
N CYS A 258 -4.30 21.93 53.51
CA CYS A 258 -4.72 20.75 52.74
C CYS A 258 -6.06 20.09 53.15
N PHE A 259 -6.63 20.51 54.27
CA PHE A 259 -7.87 19.98 54.82
C PHE A 259 -9.12 20.78 54.42
N ALA A 260 -8.96 21.81 53.58
CA ALA A 260 -10.05 22.60 53.03
C ALA A 260 -10.00 22.63 51.49
N GLU A 261 -11.17 22.64 50.85
CA GLU A 261 -11.26 22.88 49.42
C GLU A 261 -10.94 24.35 49.11
N PRO A 262 -9.92 24.67 48.29
CA PRO A 262 -9.59 25.98 47.75
C PRO A 262 -10.77 26.93 47.50
N CYS A 263 -11.71 26.51 46.65
CA CYS A 263 -12.87 27.30 46.26
C CYS A 263 -13.94 27.44 47.36
N ALA A 264 -13.83 26.68 48.45
CA ALA A 264 -14.75 26.77 49.57
C ALA A 264 -14.30 27.79 50.62
N VAL A 265 -13.02 28.18 50.64
CA VAL A 265 -12.44 29.04 51.68
C VAL A 265 -11.83 30.35 51.16
N SER A 266 -11.83 30.56 49.84
CA SER A 266 -11.37 31.80 49.20
C SER A 266 -12.51 32.46 48.40
N SER A 267 -12.34 33.73 48.02
CA SER A 267 -13.33 34.49 47.24
C SER A 267 -12.67 35.50 46.30
N CYS A 268 -13.29 35.76 45.15
CA CYS A 268 -12.88 36.77 44.18
C CYS A 268 -13.98 37.83 44.00
N ASP A 269 -13.65 39.10 44.26
CA ASP A 269 -14.59 40.24 44.18
C ASP A 269 -14.87 40.71 42.73
N VAL A 270 -14.85 39.78 41.77
CA VAL A 270 -15.14 40.03 40.36
C VAL A 270 -16.45 39.35 39.99
N ALA A 271 -17.43 40.13 39.55
CA ALA A 271 -18.74 39.63 39.19
C ALA A 271 -18.64 38.63 38.01
N GLY A 272 -19.14 37.41 38.23
CA GLY A 272 -19.11 36.34 37.22
C GLY A 272 -17.83 35.51 37.20
N ALA A 273 -16.94 35.68 38.19
CA ALA A 273 -15.77 34.83 38.34
C ALA A 273 -16.17 33.37 38.65
N THR A 274 -15.49 32.41 38.01
CA THR A 274 -15.68 30.97 38.24
C THR A 274 -14.43 30.39 38.89
N CYS A 275 -14.58 29.61 39.96
CA CYS A 275 -13.44 29.03 40.68
C CYS A 275 -13.15 27.59 40.24
N SER A 276 -11.85 27.25 40.14
CA SER A 276 -11.35 25.88 40.06
C SER A 276 -10.47 25.57 41.26
N ASN A 277 -10.71 24.41 41.90
CA ASN A 277 -9.85 23.93 42.97
C ASN A 277 -8.47 23.60 42.39
N ASP A 278 -7.41 24.02 43.10
CA ASP A 278 -6.02 23.67 42.80
C ASP A 278 -5.42 22.81 43.92
N TYR A 279 -4.14 22.44 43.82
CA TYR A 279 -3.41 21.70 44.84
C TYR A 279 -3.50 22.38 46.21
N CYS A 280 -3.64 21.55 47.23
CA CYS A 280 -3.86 21.98 48.61
C CYS A 280 -2.50 22.29 49.29
N GLY A 281 -2.41 23.33 50.15
CA GLY A 281 -1.13 23.76 50.75
C GLY A 281 -0.43 24.94 50.05
N GLY A 282 -1.14 25.68 49.20
CA GLY A 282 -0.69 26.91 48.51
C GLY A 282 -1.76 28.02 48.54
N CYS A 283 -1.73 28.96 47.61
CA CYS A 283 -2.69 30.09 47.55
C CYS A 283 -4.09 29.72 47.05
N GLY A 284 -4.23 28.53 46.47
CA GLY A 284 -5.40 27.69 46.67
C GLY A 284 -6.75 28.31 46.29
N ALA A 285 -6.86 28.92 45.11
CA ALA A 285 -8.06 28.94 44.25
C ALA A 285 -7.78 29.73 42.97
N ASN A 286 -7.98 29.11 41.81
CA ASN A 286 -7.84 29.80 40.53
C ASN A 286 -9.21 30.32 40.09
N TRP A 287 -9.34 31.63 39.91
CA TRP A 287 -10.58 32.26 39.47
C TRP A 287 -10.49 32.73 38.03
N PHE A 288 -11.49 32.41 37.22
CA PHE A 288 -11.52 32.69 35.79
C PHE A 288 -12.66 33.63 35.41
N ASP A 289 -12.40 34.52 34.45
CA ASP A 289 -13.45 35.29 33.78
C ASP A 289 -14.23 34.43 32.78
N ALA A 290 -15.26 35.02 32.14
CA ALA A 290 -16.06 34.35 31.13
C ALA A 290 -15.27 33.95 29.86
N SER A 291 -14.04 34.46 29.70
CA SER A 291 -13.14 34.15 28.58
C SER A 291 -12.10 33.07 28.95
N GLY A 292 -12.08 32.60 30.20
CA GLY A 292 -11.12 31.61 30.70
C GLY A 292 -9.79 32.19 31.15
N ASN A 293 -9.65 33.51 31.30
CA ASN A 293 -8.43 34.13 31.83
C ASN A 293 -8.44 34.12 33.36
N THR A 294 -7.30 33.85 33.99
CA THR A 294 -7.13 33.98 35.44
C THR A 294 -7.26 35.44 35.86
N ILE A 295 -8.13 35.72 36.83
CA ILE A 295 -8.48 37.08 37.30
C ILE A 295 -8.29 37.30 38.80
N CYS A 296 -8.20 36.23 39.59
CA CYS A 296 -7.79 36.25 40.99
C CYS A 296 -6.90 35.03 41.25
N GLU A 297 -5.81 35.24 41.98
CA GLU A 297 -4.81 34.24 42.43
C GLU A 297 -4.59 34.37 43.94
#